data_AF-A0A937VAM5-F1
#
_entry.id   AF-A0A937VAM5-F1
#
_cell.length_a   1.000
_cell.length_b   1.000
_cell.length_c   1.000
_cell.angle_alpha   90.00
_cell.angle_beta   90.00
_cell.angle_gamma   90.00
#
_symmetry.space_group_name_H-M   'P 1'
#
loop_
_entity.id
_entity.type
_entity.pdbx_description
1 polymer ?
#
loop_
_entity_poly.entity_id
_entity_poly.type
_entity_poly.pdbx_seq_one_letter_code
_entity_poly.pdbx_strand_id
1 'polypeptide(L)'
;GGLASLRSPADVAMVLLTSTVIWLLETGKYWFVMHAFPFQVSFFALMLMNGIVNLTTTLPSAPGYVGTFDAPGIALLTSYGVAPAVAAGYTLVLHGALWLPITLVGAWYFARESLSWTKVQADVASERTA
;
A
#
# COMPACT_ATOMS: atom_id res chain seq x y z
N GLY A 1 19.81 4.97 17.56
CA GLY A 1 20.14 4.92 16.12
C GLY A 1 19.29 3.83 15.48
N GLY A 2 18.78 4.05 14.26
CA GLY A 2 17.77 3.21 13.60
C GLY A 2 18.08 1.73 13.40
N LEU A 3 19.29 1.27 13.77
CA LEU A 3 19.71 -0.13 13.78
C LEU A 3 19.49 -0.83 15.14
N ALA A 4 18.93 -0.14 16.15
CA ALA A 4 18.68 -0.74 17.47
C ALA A 4 17.70 -1.93 17.42
N SER A 5 16.76 -1.92 16.46
CA SER A 5 15.81 -3.02 16.20
C SER A 5 16.47 -4.29 15.62
N LEU A 6 17.72 -4.23 15.18
CA LEU A 6 18.48 -5.40 14.70
C LEU A 6 19.37 -6.02 15.78
N ARG A 7 19.33 -5.51 17.02
CA ARG A 7 20.17 -6.01 18.12
C ARG A 7 19.62 -7.23 18.82
N SER A 8 18.33 -7.53 18.65
CA SER A 8 17.74 -8.77 19.15
C SER A 8 17.17 -9.59 17.98
N PRO A 9 17.57 -10.87 17.82
CA PRO A 9 16.96 -11.78 16.85
C PRO A 9 15.43 -11.91 17.02
N ALA A 10 14.93 -11.69 18.24
CA ALA A 10 13.51 -11.69 18.55
C ALA A 10 12.76 -10.53 17.87
N ASP A 11 13.31 -9.32 17.89
CA ASP A 11 12.69 -8.16 17.22
C ASP A 11 12.67 -8.34 15.70
N VAL A 12 13.76 -8.87 15.13
CA VAL A 12 13.82 -9.21 13.70
C VAL A 12 12.76 -10.25 13.34
N ALA A 13 12.65 -11.31 14.13
CA ALA A 13 11.63 -12.35 13.91
C ALA A 13 10.20 -11.79 14.05
N MET A 14 9.95 -10.92 15.02
CA MET A 14 8.66 -10.27 15.22
C MET A 14 8.28 -9.37 14.04
N VAL A 15 9.22 -8.58 13.53
CA VAL A 15 9.01 -7.74 12.33
C VAL A 15 8.71 -8.62 11.12
N LEU A 16 9.52 -9.64 10.85
CA LEU A 16 9.30 -10.56 9.73
C LEU A 16 7.94 -11.25 9.80
N LEU A 17 7.55 -11.75 10.99
CA LEU A 17 6.25 -12.38 11.20
C LEU A 17 5.11 -11.39 10.95
N THR A 18 5.18 -10.20 11.54
CA THR A 18 4.14 -9.18 11.41
C THR A 18 4.01 -8.72 9.96
N SER A 19 5.12 -8.50 9.25
CA SER A 19 5.12 -8.18 7.82
C SER A 19 4.50 -9.30 6.98
N THR A 20 4.83 -10.56 7.28
CA THR A 20 4.24 -11.71 6.58
C THR A 20 2.72 -11.77 6.76
N VAL A 21 2.24 -11.55 8.00
CA VAL A 21 0.81 -11.51 8.30
C VAL A 21 0.13 -10.37 7.55
N ILE A 22 0.72 -9.18 7.54
CA ILE A 22 0.18 -8.01 6.80
C ILE A 22 0.07 -8.32 5.30
N TRP A 23 1.10 -8.89 4.69
CA TRP A 23 1.10 -9.22 3.26
C TRP A 23 0.07 -10.29 2.92
N LEU A 24 -0.16 -11.26 3.81
CA LEU A 24 -1.22 -12.26 3.64
C LEU A 24 -2.61 -11.63 3.74
N LEU A 25 -2.82 -10.70 4.68
CA LEU A 25 -4.09 -9.98 4.81
C LEU A 25 -4.35 -9.07 3.61
N GLU A 26 -3.33 -8.34 3.12
CA GLU A 26 -3.40 -7.54 1.90
C GLU A 26 -3.76 -8.41 0.70
N THR A 27 -3.08 -9.54 0.52
CA THR A 27 -3.39 -10.47 -0.58
C THR A 27 -4.79 -11.05 -0.45
N GLY A 28 -5.24 -11.32 0.79
CA GLY A 28 -6.63 -11.69 1.07
C GLY A 28 -7.61 -10.64 0.55
N LYS A 29 -7.34 -9.35 0.77
CA LYS A 29 -8.13 -8.25 0.23
C LYS A 29 -8.14 -8.25 -1.30
N TYR A 30 -6.99 -8.47 -1.94
CA TYR A 30 -6.85 -8.52 -3.40
C TYR A 30 -7.73 -9.63 -3.95
N TRP A 31 -7.66 -10.81 -3.31
CA TRP A 31 -8.46 -11.96 -3.64
C TRP A 31 -9.96 -11.69 -3.47
N PHE A 32 -10.39 -11.03 -2.39
CA PHE A 32 -11.80 -10.64 -2.23
C PHE A 32 -12.28 -9.69 -3.33
N VAL A 33 -11.51 -8.65 -3.65
CA VAL A 33 -11.86 -7.70 -4.72
C VAL A 33 -11.93 -8.39 -6.08
N MET A 34 -11.10 -9.41 -6.33
CA MET A 34 -11.07 -10.15 -7.60
C MET A 34 -12.42 -10.78 -7.91
N HIS A 35 -13.19 -11.19 -6.91
CA HIS A 35 -14.52 -11.79 -7.10
C HIS A 35 -15.55 -10.81 -7.69
N ALA A 36 -15.28 -9.50 -7.67
CA ALA A 36 -16.12 -8.50 -8.33
C ALA A 36 -15.84 -8.37 -9.84
N PHE A 37 -14.84 -9.09 -10.38
CA PHE A 37 -14.38 -8.98 -11.76
C PHE A 37 -14.41 -10.33 -12.49
N PRO A 38 -14.58 -10.33 -13.83
CA PRO A 38 -14.70 -11.55 -14.63
C PRO A 38 -13.33 -12.16 -14.98
N PHE A 39 -12.47 -12.38 -13.99
CA PHE A 39 -11.20 -13.10 -14.17
C PHE A 39 -10.82 -13.86 -12.90
N GLN A 40 -9.95 -14.85 -13.06
CA GLN A 40 -9.35 -15.55 -11.93
C GLN A 40 -7.86 -15.80 -12.18
N VAL A 41 -7.06 -15.52 -11.17
CA VAL A 41 -5.64 -15.87 -11.10
C VAL A 41 -5.38 -16.55 -9.75
N SER A 42 -4.25 -17.23 -9.62
CA SER A 42 -3.91 -17.90 -8.36
C SER A 42 -3.67 -16.89 -7.23
N PHE A 43 -3.88 -17.32 -5.99
CA PHE A 43 -3.53 -16.52 -4.81
C PHE A 43 -2.06 -16.10 -4.82
N PHE A 44 -1.17 -16.96 -5.32
CA PHE A 44 0.25 -16.65 -5.50
C PHE A 44 0.51 -15.55 -6.54
N ALA A 45 -0.27 -15.48 -7.62
CA ALA A 45 -0.19 -14.38 -8.57
C ALA A 45 -0.61 -13.04 -7.93
N LEU A 46 -1.62 -13.06 -7.07
CA LEU A 46 -2.03 -11.89 -6.28
C LEU A 46 -1.01 -11.51 -5.21
N MET A 47 -0.36 -12.48 -4.57
CA MET A 47 0.75 -12.24 -3.64
C MET A 47 1.97 -11.63 -4.35
N LEU A 48 2.27 -12.13 -5.56
CA LEU A 48 3.31 -11.55 -6.42
C LEU A 48 2.95 -10.12 -6.83
N MET A 49 1.69 -9.88 -7.20
CA MET A 49 1.17 -8.53 -7.44
C MET A 49 1.47 -7.67 -6.23
N ASN A 50 0.98 -8.06 -5.04
CA ASN A 50 1.16 -7.32 -3.79
C ASN A 50 2.62 -6.91 -3.56
N GLY A 51 3.55 -7.86 -3.70
CA GLY A 51 4.98 -7.59 -3.56
C GLY A 51 5.52 -6.61 -4.58
N ILE A 52 5.17 -6.75 -5.86
CA ILE A 52 5.59 -5.82 -6.91
C ILE A 52 5.06 -4.42 -6.61
N VAL A 53 3.77 -4.29 -6.28
CA VAL A 53 3.17 -2.96 -6.05
C VAL A 53 3.80 -2.27 -4.85
N ASN A 54 3.95 -2.98 -3.72
CA ASN A 54 4.57 -2.40 -2.54
C ASN A 54 6.01 -1.92 -2.81
N LEU A 55 6.79 -2.67 -3.59
CA LEU A 55 8.13 -2.24 -3.99
C LEU A 55 8.10 -1.02 -4.92
N THR A 56 7.20 -0.97 -5.91
CA THR A 56 7.13 0.15 -6.86
C THR A 56 6.59 1.43 -6.24
N THR A 57 5.77 1.35 -5.19
CA THR A 57 5.32 2.53 -4.44
C THR A 57 6.42 3.26 -3.68
N THR A 58 7.59 2.64 -3.50
CA THR A 58 8.77 3.32 -2.93
C THR A 58 9.38 4.35 -3.88
N LEU A 59 9.05 4.28 -5.18
CA LEU A 59 9.48 5.27 -6.16
C LEU A 59 8.76 6.61 -5.93
N PRO A 60 9.42 7.75 -6.26
CA PRO A 60 8.76 9.05 -6.24
C PRO A 60 7.48 9.03 -7.08
N SER A 61 6.35 9.41 -6.48
CA SER A 61 5.03 9.28 -7.11
C SER A 61 4.09 10.43 -6.74
N ALA A 62 3.00 10.55 -7.50
CA ALA A 62 1.91 11.47 -7.18
C ALA A 62 1.24 11.09 -5.85
N PRO A 63 0.53 12.03 -5.18
CA PRO A 63 -0.15 11.75 -3.93
C PRO A 63 -1.03 10.51 -4.02
N GLY A 64 -0.92 9.63 -3.01
CA GLY A 64 -1.67 8.38 -2.97
C GLY A 64 -1.17 7.30 -3.94
N TYR A 65 0.08 7.37 -4.44
CA TYR A 65 0.69 6.33 -5.28
C TYR A 65 0.04 6.12 -6.66
N VAL A 66 -0.64 7.14 -7.17
CA VAL A 66 -1.24 7.12 -8.51
C VAL A 66 -0.15 6.83 -9.55
N GLY A 67 -0.39 5.82 -10.39
CA GLY A 67 0.53 5.37 -11.44
C GLY A 67 1.56 4.33 -10.98
N THR A 68 2.27 4.55 -9.87
CA THR A 68 3.25 3.57 -9.34
C THR A 68 2.58 2.36 -8.70
N PHE A 69 1.33 2.49 -8.27
CA PHE A 69 0.47 1.35 -7.93
C PHE A 69 -0.15 0.70 -9.17
N ASP A 70 -0.72 1.52 -10.04
CA ASP A 70 -1.60 1.05 -11.10
C ASP A 70 -0.85 0.35 -12.24
N ALA A 71 0.20 0.98 -12.78
CA ALA A 71 0.86 0.47 -13.98
C ALA A 71 1.50 -0.92 -13.79
N PRO A 72 2.25 -1.19 -12.70
CA PRO A 72 2.82 -2.52 -12.46
C PRO A 72 1.76 -3.58 -12.21
N GLY A 73 0.69 -3.24 -11.48
CA GLY A 73 -0.43 -4.15 -11.21
C GLY A 73 -1.16 -4.56 -12.49
N ILE A 74 -1.45 -3.60 -13.36
CA ILE A 74 -2.09 -3.84 -14.66
C ILE A 74 -1.18 -4.68 -15.55
N ALA A 75 0.11 -4.34 -15.63
CA ALA A 75 1.09 -5.06 -16.44
C ALA A 75 1.20 -6.54 -16.01
N LEU A 76 1.22 -6.80 -14.70
CA LEU A 76 1.27 -8.16 -14.18
C LEU A 76 0.00 -8.94 -14.52
N LEU A 77 -1.20 -8.42 -14.23
CA LEU A 77 -2.43 -9.14 -14.54
C LEU A 77 -2.59 -9.40 -16.04
N THR A 78 -2.15 -8.45 -16.86
CA THR A 78 -2.12 -8.62 -18.32
C THR A 78 -1.16 -9.75 -18.73
N SER A 79 0.00 -9.88 -18.08
CA SER A 79 0.93 -10.98 -18.35
C SER A 79 0.39 -12.36 -17.92
N TYR A 80 -0.53 -12.38 -16.95
CA TYR A 80 -1.32 -13.56 -16.57
C TYR A 80 -2.54 -13.80 -17.48
N GLY A 81 -2.70 -13.04 -18.57
CA GLY A 81 -3.75 -13.26 -19.58
C GLY A 81 -5.08 -12.55 -19.27
N VAL A 82 -5.13 -11.67 -18.26
CA VAL A 82 -6.32 -10.85 -17.99
C VAL A 82 -6.42 -9.75 -19.06
N ALA A 83 -7.62 -9.52 -19.60
CA ALA A 83 -7.83 -8.47 -20.58
C ALA A 83 -7.41 -7.10 -20.01
N PRO A 84 -6.66 -6.24 -20.74
CA PRO A 84 -6.12 -5.00 -20.20
C PRO A 84 -7.16 -4.07 -19.55
N ALA A 85 -8.36 -3.97 -20.15
CA ALA A 85 -9.46 -3.19 -19.60
C ALA A 85 -9.97 -3.72 -18.25
N VAL A 86 -10.03 -5.06 -18.10
CA VAL A 86 -10.43 -5.71 -16.85
C VAL A 86 -9.34 -5.57 -15.81
N ALA A 87 -8.07 -5.75 -16.19
CA ALA A 87 -6.91 -5.55 -15.30
C ALA A 87 -6.85 -4.11 -14.77
N ALA A 88 -7.09 -3.11 -15.64
CA ALA A 88 -7.17 -1.70 -15.26
C ALA A 88 -8.33 -1.43 -14.30
N GLY A 89 -9.54 -1.92 -14.61
CA GLY A 89 -10.71 -1.76 -13.75
C GLY A 89 -10.51 -2.38 -12.36
N TYR A 90 -9.97 -3.60 -12.32
CA TYR A 90 -9.64 -4.29 -11.07
C TYR A 90 -8.60 -3.52 -10.26
N THR A 91 -7.50 -3.11 -10.89
CA THR A 91 -6.40 -2.43 -10.20
C THR A 91 -6.87 -1.09 -9.65
N LEU A 92 -7.68 -0.34 -10.40
CA LEU A 92 -8.24 0.93 -9.95
C LEU A 92 -9.18 0.76 -8.75
N VAL A 93 -10.09 -0.22 -8.79
CA VAL A 93 -10.98 -0.51 -7.66
C VAL A 93 -10.19 -0.97 -6.45
N LEU A 94 -9.18 -1.82 -6.66
CA LEU A 94 -8.31 -2.30 -5.61
C LEU A 94 -7.54 -1.15 -4.93
N HIS A 95 -7.01 -0.24 -5.73
CA HIS A 95 -6.30 0.95 -5.29
C HIS A 95 -7.21 1.86 -4.46
N GLY A 96 -8.39 2.19 -5.00
CA GLY A 96 -9.39 2.97 -4.27
C GLY A 96 -9.79 2.31 -2.94
N ALA A 97 -9.95 0.98 -2.93
CA ALA A 97 -10.28 0.24 -1.72
C ALA A 97 -9.13 0.18 -0.68
N LEU A 98 -7.86 0.36 -1.08
CA LEU A 98 -6.74 0.51 -0.14
C LEU A 98 -6.67 1.95 0.39
N TRP A 99 -6.71 2.90 -0.54
CA TRP A 99 -6.35 4.28 -0.28
C TRP A 99 -7.49 5.07 0.36
N LEU A 100 -8.72 4.93 -0.13
CA LEU A 100 -9.83 5.81 0.26
C LEU A 100 -10.22 5.63 1.75
N PRO A 101 -10.41 4.40 2.30
CA PRO A 101 -10.84 4.26 3.69
C PRO A 101 -9.83 4.82 4.69
N ILE A 102 -8.55 4.53 4.51
CA ILE A 102 -7.49 5.03 5.39
C ILE A 102 -7.37 6.56 5.29
N THR A 103 -7.53 7.10 4.09
CA THR A 103 -7.46 8.55 3.84
C THR A 103 -8.64 9.25 4.49
N LEU A 104 -9.85 8.70 4.39
CA LEU A 104 -11.04 9.26 5.05
C LEU A 104 -10.92 9.24 6.57
N VAL A 105 -10.42 8.14 7.15
CA VAL A 105 -10.17 8.05 8.60
C VAL A 105 -9.13 9.08 9.02
N GLY A 106 -8.02 9.19 8.29
CA GLY A 106 -6.99 10.20 8.54
C GLY A 106 -7.52 11.62 8.45
N ALA A 107 -8.28 11.93 7.39
CA ALA A 107 -8.90 13.24 7.20
C ALA A 107 -9.92 13.58 8.32
N TRP A 108 -10.65 12.59 8.80
CA TRP A 108 -11.58 12.74 9.92
C TRP A 108 -10.84 13.09 11.22
N TYR A 109 -9.78 12.37 11.57
CA TYR A 109 -8.95 12.71 12.73
C TYR A 109 -8.30 14.09 12.56
N PHE A 110 -7.77 14.37 11.37
CA PHE A 110 -7.17 15.66 11.04
C PHE A 110 -8.13 16.83 11.28
N ALA A 111 -9.39 16.69 10.87
CA ALA A 111 -10.42 17.69 11.07
C ALA A 111 -10.86 17.82 12.55
N ARG A 112 -10.86 16.72 13.33
CA ARG A 112 -11.32 16.74 14.73
C ARG A 112 -10.26 17.21 15.72
N GLU A 113 -9.00 16.85 15.51
CA GLU A 113 -7.93 17.11 16.47
C GLU A 113 -7.26 18.47 16.26
N SER A 114 -7.54 19.15 15.13
CA SER A 114 -6.94 20.44 14.77
C SER A 114 -5.47 20.47 15.20
N LEU A 115 -4.67 19.50 14.72
CA LEU A 115 -3.23 19.65 14.72
C LEU A 115 -2.99 20.96 14.01
N SER A 116 -2.81 22.02 14.81
CA SER A 116 -2.68 23.38 14.34
C SER A 116 -1.68 23.31 13.21
N TRP A 117 -2.09 23.64 11.99
CA TRP A 117 -1.19 23.64 10.84
C TRP A 117 0.10 24.40 11.15
N THR A 118 0.01 25.38 12.06
CA THR A 118 1.11 26.12 12.67
C THR A 118 2.06 25.26 13.52
N LYS A 119 1.56 24.31 14.33
CA LYS A 119 2.39 23.34 15.08
C LYS A 119 3.09 22.34 14.16
N VAL A 120 2.38 21.78 13.17
CA VAL A 120 2.99 20.85 12.20
C VAL A 120 4.08 21.57 11.38
N GLN A 121 3.84 22.83 10.98
CA GLN A 121 4.86 23.65 10.31
C GLN A 121 6.03 24.01 11.23
N ALA A 122 5.77 24.29 12.51
CA ALA A 122 6.82 24.58 13.49
C ALA A 122 7.71 23.36 13.78
N ASP A 123 7.12 22.17 13.91
CA ASP A 123 7.86 20.93 14.17
C ASP A 123 8.74 20.55 12.97
N VAL A 124 8.18 20.58 11.76
CA VAL A 124 8.94 20.32 10.51
C VAL A 124 10.04 21.37 10.26
N ALA A 125 9.81 22.63 10.64
CA ALA A 125 10.82 23.67 10.56
C ALA A 125 11.97 23.43 11.56
N SER A 126 11.65 22.99 12.78
CA SER A 126 12.65 22.70 13.81
C SER A 126 13.58 21.53 13.43
N GLU A 127 13.04 20.48 12.79
CA GLU A 127 13.81 19.35 12.28
C GLU A 127 14.73 19.70 11.10
N ARG A 128 14.40 20.73 10.32
CA ARG A 128 15.28 21.23 9.23
C ARG A 128 16.42 22.12 9.73
N THR A 129 16.33 22.62 10.96
CA THR A 129 17.33 23.51 11.57
C THR A 129 18.23 22.81 12.59
N ALA A 130 17.96 21.54 12.89
CA ALA A 130 18.79 20.66 13.72
C ALA A 130 19.73 19.81 12.86
#